data_AF-A0A9E6DRL3-F1
#
_entry.id   AF-A0A9E6DRL3-F1
#
_cell.length_a   1.000
_cell.length_b   1.000
_cell.length_c   1.000
_cell.angle_alpha   90.00
_cell.angle_beta   90.00
_cell.angle_gamma   90.00
#
_symmetry.space_group_name_H-M   'P 1'
#
loop_
_entity.id
_entity.type
_entity.pdbx_description
1 polymer ?
#
loop_
_entity_poly.entity_id
_entity_poly.type
_entity_poly.pdbx_seq_one_letter_code
_entity_poly.pdbx_strand_id
1 'polypeptide(L)'
;MQKTEKDILCVPLLGSYKDDGKTYIYGKVESGSFTPGDKLMILPTKKECIIENIKTDSTEMEKAYPNDNIHIKVKNIDENDIRRGYI
;
A
#
# COMPACT_ATOMS: atom_id res chain seq x y z
N MET A 1 -18.12 1.71 -14.77
CA MET A 1 -17.25 2.90 -14.74
C MET A 1 -15.88 2.45 -14.28
N GLN A 2 -14.84 2.77 -15.05
CA GLN A 2 -13.46 2.40 -14.69
C GLN A 2 -12.95 3.36 -13.63
N LYS A 3 -12.43 2.85 -12.51
CA LYS A 3 -11.82 3.65 -11.44
C LYS A 3 -10.53 4.31 -11.95
N THR A 4 -10.28 5.54 -11.55
CA THR A 4 -9.20 6.40 -12.02
C THR A 4 -8.25 6.79 -10.90
N GLU A 5 -7.10 7.38 -11.25
CA GLU A 5 -6.11 7.86 -10.30
C GLU A 5 -6.59 9.06 -9.45
N LYS A 6 -7.69 9.71 -9.87
CA LYS A 6 -8.30 10.89 -9.20
C LYS A 6 -9.39 10.51 -8.21
N ASP A 7 -9.78 9.24 -8.19
CA ASP A 7 -10.76 8.73 -7.23
C ASP A 7 -10.15 8.57 -5.84
N ILE A 8 -11.01 8.32 -4.85
CA ILE A 8 -10.57 8.01 -3.49
C ILE A 8 -9.67 6.78 -3.52
N LEU A 9 -8.50 6.89 -2.89
CA LEU A 9 -7.54 5.79 -2.80
C LEU A 9 -8.18 4.59 -2.10
N CYS A 10 -8.06 3.42 -2.73
CA CYS A 10 -8.48 2.15 -2.16
C CYS A 10 -7.51 1.05 -2.59
N VAL A 11 -6.88 0.40 -1.61
CA VAL A 11 -5.89 -0.65 -1.84
C VAL A 11 -6.22 -1.86 -0.97
N PRO A 12 -7.02 -2.82 -1.45
CA PRO A 12 -7.22 -4.07 -0.74
C PRO A 12 -5.90 -4.79 -0.50
N LEU A 13 -5.55 -4.97 0.78
CA LEU A 13 -4.33 -5.62 1.22
C LEU A 13 -4.50 -7.14 1.20
N LEU A 14 -3.56 -7.81 0.54
CA LEU A 14 -3.44 -9.27 0.56
C LEU A 14 -2.68 -9.75 1.78
N GLY A 15 -1.77 -8.94 2.30
CA GLY A 15 -1.05 -9.21 3.54
C GLY A 15 0.12 -8.26 3.77
N SER A 16 0.99 -8.66 4.68
CA SER A 16 2.22 -7.99 5.07
C SER A 16 3.35 -9.01 5.25
N TYR A 17 4.59 -8.55 5.22
CA TYR A 17 5.78 -9.33 5.56
C TYR A 17 6.92 -8.41 6.00
N LYS A 18 7.88 -8.95 6.75
CA LYS A 18 9.16 -8.30 7.03
C LYS A 18 10.26 -8.77 6.10
N ASP A 19 11.06 -7.80 5.65
CA ASP A 19 12.28 -8.02 4.88
C ASP A 19 13.36 -7.07 5.41
N ASP A 20 14.48 -7.62 5.86
CA ASP A 20 15.59 -6.86 6.48
C ASP A 20 15.11 -5.90 7.60
N GLY A 21 14.21 -6.38 8.46
CA GLY A 21 13.64 -5.62 9.57
C GLY A 21 12.66 -4.50 9.17
N LYS A 22 12.36 -4.35 7.87
CA LYS A 22 11.41 -3.36 7.35
C LYS A 22 10.06 -4.03 7.05
N THR A 23 8.99 -3.35 7.43
CA THR A 23 7.62 -3.83 7.15
C THR A 23 7.23 -3.49 5.72
N TYR A 24 6.78 -4.52 4.98
CA TYR A 24 6.16 -4.39 3.68
C TYR A 24 4.71 -4.82 3.74
N ILE A 25 3.88 -4.16 2.94
CA ILE A 25 2.47 -4.49 2.74
C ILE A 25 2.25 -4.68 1.26
N TYR A 26 1.41 -5.63 0.87
CA TYR A 26 1.17 -5.90 -0.54
C TYR A 26 -0.31 -6.10 -0.84
N GLY A 27 -0.68 -5.69 -2.04
CA GLY A 27 -2.07 -5.62 -2.47
C GLY A 27 -2.19 -5.10 -3.89
N LYS A 28 -3.43 -4.84 -4.29
CA LYS A 28 -3.76 -4.30 -5.61
C LYS A 28 -4.40 -2.93 -5.44
N VAL A 29 -3.96 -1.96 -6.23
CA VAL A 29 -4.61 -0.64 -6.24
C VAL A 29 -5.92 -0.74 -7.01
N GLU A 30 -7.04 -0.43 -6.36
CA GLU A 30 -8.37 -0.46 -6.99
C GLU A 30 -8.79 0.91 -7.52
N SER A 31 -8.49 1.99 -6.81
CA SER A 31 -8.75 3.38 -7.19
C SER A 31 -7.72 4.31 -6.58
N GLY A 32 -7.60 5.53 -7.12
CA GLY A 32 -6.68 6.55 -6.64
C GLY A 32 -5.23 6.28 -7.03
N SER A 33 -4.33 7.13 -6.55
CA SER A 33 -2.89 6.99 -6.75
C SER A 33 -2.15 7.55 -5.54
N PHE A 34 -0.90 7.12 -5.37
CA PHE A 34 -0.04 7.57 -4.26
C PHE A 34 1.44 7.45 -4.64
N THR A 35 2.27 8.18 -3.91
CA THR A 35 3.72 8.31 -4.11
C THR A 35 4.47 8.08 -2.79
N PRO A 36 5.78 7.76 -2.85
CA PRO A 36 6.63 7.77 -1.66
C PRO A 36 6.56 9.12 -0.92
N GLY A 37 6.41 9.06 0.40
CA GLY A 37 6.20 10.22 1.27
C GLY A 37 4.75 10.42 1.71
N ASP A 38 3.78 9.82 1.01
CA ASP A 38 2.37 9.93 1.38
C ASP A 38 2.05 9.23 2.70
N LYS A 39 1.11 9.81 3.45
CA LYS A 39 0.52 9.22 4.66
C LYS A 39 -0.77 8.51 4.30
N LEU A 40 -0.86 7.23 4.64
CA LEU A 40 -2.06 6.41 4.44
C LEU A 40 -2.65 5.98 5.77
N MET A 41 -3.94 5.71 5.78
CA MET A 41 -4.65 5.13 6.93
C MET A 41 -5.11 3.72 6.57
N ILE A 42 -4.76 2.74 7.40
CA ILE A 42 -5.19 1.36 7.24
C ILE A 42 -6.50 1.14 8.00
N LEU A 43 -7.48 0.57 7.34
CA LEU A 43 -8.79 0.20 7.88
C LEU A 43 -8.88 -1.32 8.05
N PRO A 44 -9.59 -1.81 9.10
CA PRO A 44 -10.42 -1.04 10.04
C PRO A 44 -9.64 -0.46 11.25
N THR A 45 -8.33 -0.71 11.35
CA THR A 45 -7.54 -0.36 12.54
C THR A 45 -7.36 1.15 12.76
N LYS A 46 -7.58 1.96 11.72
CA LYS A 46 -7.36 3.41 11.67
C LYS A 46 -5.91 3.81 12.00
N LYS A 47 -4.96 2.88 11.82
CA LYS A 47 -3.54 3.15 12.02
C LYS A 47 -2.99 3.90 10.81
N GLU A 48 -2.19 4.92 11.07
CA GLU A 48 -1.51 5.67 10.02
C GLU A 48 -0.15 5.05 9.70
N CYS A 49 0.22 5.02 8.43
CA CYS A 49 1.54 4.63 7.96
C CYS A 49 2.07 5.64 6.94
N ILE A 50 3.40 5.68 6.79
CA ILE A 50 4.08 6.50 5.78
C ILE A 50 4.68 5.59 4.73
N ILE A 51 4.46 5.91 3.47
CA ILE A 51 5.05 5.18 2.34
C ILE A 51 6.50 5.60 2.16
N GLU A 52 7.42 4.64 2.20
CA GLU A 52 8.84 4.91 1.93
C GLU A 52 9.25 4.55 0.51
N ASN A 53 8.69 3.47 -0.03
CA ASN A 53 9.04 2.96 -1.34
C ASN A 53 7.88 2.11 -1.88
N ILE A 54 7.72 2.11 -3.19
CA ILE A 54 6.72 1.34 -3.91
C ILE A 54 7.48 0.46 -4.91
N LYS A 55 7.16 -0.83 -4.93
CA LYS A 55 7.69 -1.76 -5.93
C LYS A 55 6.63 -2.71 -6.43
N THR A 56 6.87 -3.24 -7.62
CA THR A 56 6.22 -4.44 -8.17
C THR A 56 7.20 -5.61 -8.02
N ASP A 57 6.78 -6.80 -8.44
CA ASP A 57 7.70 -7.95 -8.53
C ASP A 57 8.89 -7.70 -9.47
N SER A 58 8.76 -6.77 -10.42
CA SER A 58 9.74 -6.53 -11.49
C SER A 58 10.59 -5.27 -11.29
N THR A 59 10.06 -4.24 -10.63
CA THR A 59 10.73 -2.92 -10.57
C THR A 59 10.20 -2.05 -9.42
N GLU A 60 11.03 -1.09 -8.97
CA GLU A 60 10.57 0.03 -8.16
C GLU A 60 9.74 1.03 -9.00
N MET A 61 8.88 1.79 -8.31
CA MET A 61 7.95 2.74 -8.91
C MET A 61 7.98 4.07 -8.15
N GLU A 62 7.88 5.18 -8.89
CA GLU A 62 7.75 6.52 -8.31
C GLU A 62 6.31 6.87 -7.91
N LYS A 63 5.32 6.20 -8.52
CA LYS A 63 3.88 6.39 -8.27
C LYS A 63 3.11 5.13 -8.60
N ALA A 64 2.11 4.79 -7.77
CA ALA A 64 1.19 3.68 -8.02
C ALA A 64 -0.12 4.17 -8.64
N TYR A 65 -0.69 3.36 -9.53
CA TYR A 65 -1.93 3.63 -10.27
C TYR A 65 -2.94 2.48 -10.13
N PRO A 66 -4.22 2.72 -10.44
CA PRO A 66 -5.22 1.66 -10.41
C PRO A 66 -4.83 0.48 -11.32
N ASN A 67 -5.03 -0.73 -10.80
CA ASN A 67 -4.64 -2.04 -11.33
C ASN A 67 -3.19 -2.48 -11.10
N ASP A 68 -2.35 -1.68 -10.46
CA ASP A 68 -1.02 -2.13 -10.09
C ASP A 68 -1.06 -3.14 -8.93
N ASN A 69 -0.29 -4.22 -9.06
CA ASN A 69 0.03 -5.12 -7.95
C ASN A 69 1.32 -4.64 -7.31
N ILE A 70 1.25 -4.23 -6.05
CA ILE A 70 2.30 -3.45 -5.41
C ILE A 70 2.70 -4.06 -4.09
N HIS A 71 3.97 -3.84 -3.75
CA HIS A 71 4.59 -4.08 -2.47
C HIS A 71 5.10 -2.72 -1.98
N ILE A 72 4.57 -2.26 -0.86
CA ILE A 72 4.88 -0.95 -0.29
C ILE A 72 5.70 -1.15 0.97
N LYS A 73 6.87 -0.51 1.01
CA LYS A 73 7.60 -0.35 2.26
C LYS A 73 6.94 0.73 3.09
N VAL A 74 6.56 0.41 4.34
CA VAL A 74 5.86 1.34 5.22
C VAL A 74 6.58 1.58 6.53
N LYS A 75 6.43 2.79 7.06
CA LYS A 75 6.85 3.19 8.41
C LYS A 75 5.65 3.39 9.33
N ASN A 76 5.91 3.33 10.64
CA ASN A 76 4.96 3.55 11.73
C ASN A 76 3.86 2.49 11.90
N ILE A 77 3.99 1.34 11.21
CA ILE A 77 3.14 0.19 11.41
C ILE A 77 3.93 -1.12 11.36
N ASP A 78 3.54 -2.08 12.19
CA ASP A 78 4.13 -3.41 12.21
C ASP A 78 3.30 -4.39 11.36
N GLU A 79 3.94 -5.42 10.81
CA GLU A 79 3.28 -6.44 9.99
C GLU A 79 2.12 -7.13 10.74
N ASN A 80 2.22 -7.29 12.06
CA ASN A 80 1.22 -7.96 12.90
C ASN A 80 -0.09 -7.16 13.02
N ASP A 81 -0.06 -5.87 12.70
CA ASP A 81 -1.23 -5.00 12.70
C ASP A 81 -2.05 -5.10 11.40
N ILE A 82 -1.57 -5.87 10.43
CA ILE A 82 -2.13 -5.94 9.09
C ILE A 82 -2.61 -7.35 8.82
N ARG A 83 -3.81 -7.44 8.24
CA ARG A 83 -4.42 -8.71 7.88
C ARG A 83 -4.94 -8.63 6.45
N ARG A 84 -5.04 -9.80 5.83
CA ARG A 84 -5.68 -9.94 4.53
C ARG A 84 -7.12 -9.40 4.58
N GLY A 85 -7.47 -8.58 3.59
CA GLY A 85 -8.79 -7.95 3.46
C GLY A 85 -8.90 -6.57 4.12
N TYR A 86 -7.84 -6.07 4.76
CA TYR A 86 -7.75 -4.66 5.18
C TYR A 86 -7.62 -3.75 3.95
N ILE A 87 -7.95 -2.46 4.10
CA ILE A 87 -7.97 -1.46 3.02
C ILE A 87 -7.21 -0.21 3.48
#